data_AF-A0AAD4ZVS6-F1
#
_entry.id   AF-A0AAD4ZVS6-F1
#
_cell.length_a   1.000
_cell.length_b   1.000
_cell.length_c   1.000
_cell.angle_alpha   90.00
_cell.angle_beta   90.00
_cell.angle_gamma   90.00
#
_symmetry.space_group_name_H-M   'P 1'
#
loop_
_entity.id
_entity.type
_entity.pdbx_description
1 polymer ?
#
loop_
_entity_poly.entity_id
_entity_poly.type
_entity_poly.pdbx_seq_one_letter_code
_entity_poly.pdbx_strand_id
1 'polypeptide(L)'
;MDRFVNTPKDVELLIKYDIVENWLGDNGEVSTLINKLGKGVTISSNDFYFATVVRQLNPHCGTRWNKRKANLTQDYFNTPWATISVIAAVLPLILTCIQAVCYIISVMPSKNQKY
;
A
#
# COMPACT_ATOMS: atom_id res chain seq x y z
N MET A 1 -17.46 13.18 -10.45
CA MET A 1 -17.00 11.79 -10.68
C MET A 1 -15.48 11.68 -10.77
N ASP A 2 -14.77 12.80 -10.71
CA ASP A 2 -13.31 12.93 -10.85
C ASP A 2 -12.49 12.13 -9.81
N ARG A 3 -13.13 11.62 -8.74
CA ARG A 3 -12.50 10.75 -7.73
C ARG A 3 -12.60 9.26 -8.07
N PHE A 4 -13.38 8.89 -9.09
CA PHE A 4 -13.60 7.50 -9.49
C PHE A 4 -12.88 7.17 -10.80
N VAL A 5 -13.02 8.02 -11.83
CA VAL A 5 -12.30 7.88 -13.11
C VAL A 5 -11.76 9.25 -13.50
N ASN A 6 -10.44 9.40 -13.57
CA ASN A 6 -9.82 10.68 -13.91
C ASN A 6 -8.87 10.58 -15.10
N THR A 7 -8.31 9.39 -15.32
CA THR A 7 -7.33 9.13 -16.37
C THR A 7 -7.71 7.90 -17.20
N PRO A 8 -7.20 7.77 -18.43
CA PRO A 8 -7.39 6.55 -19.24
C PRO A 8 -6.88 5.27 -18.55
N LYS A 9 -5.90 5.40 -17.64
CA LYS A 9 -5.38 4.29 -16.84
C LYS A 9 -6.39 3.77 -15.81
N ASP A 10 -7.22 4.67 -15.26
CA ASP A 10 -8.28 4.26 -14.34
C ASP A 10 -9.32 3.41 -15.09
N VAL A 11 -9.64 3.80 -16.34
CA VAL A 11 -10.51 3.02 -17.22
C VAL A 11 -9.89 1.68 -17.59
N GLU A 12 -8.60 1.65 -17.90
CA GLU A 12 -7.88 0.40 -18.20
C GLU A 12 -7.96 -0.60 -17.04
N LEU A 13 -7.84 -0.12 -15.79
CA LEU A 13 -8.03 -0.96 -14.61
C LEU A 13 -9.48 -1.44 -14.51
N LEU A 14 -10.48 -0.59 -14.74
CA LEU A 14 -11.89 -1.00 -14.70
C LEU A 14 -12.22 -2.06 -15.75
N ILE A 15 -11.66 -1.96 -16.96
CA ILE A 15 -11.79 -2.99 -18.01
C ILE A 15 -11.09 -4.27 -17.57
N LYS A 16 -9.87 -4.18 -17.04
CA LYS A 16 -9.11 -5.33 -16.57
C LYS A 16 -9.83 -6.13 -15.48
N TYR A 17 -10.58 -5.45 -14.61
CA TYR A 17 -11.39 -6.07 -13.56
C TYR A 17 -12.84 -6.34 -13.99
N ASP A 18 -13.14 -6.21 -15.29
CA ASP A 18 -14.45 -6.49 -15.90
C ASP A 18 -15.61 -5.67 -15.29
N ILE A 19 -15.30 -4.47 -14.79
CA ILE A 19 -16.26 -3.52 -14.22
C ILE A 19 -16.89 -2.68 -15.33
N VAL A 20 -16.14 -2.42 -16.40
CA VAL A 20 -16.57 -1.63 -17.57
C VAL A 20 -16.12 -2.33 -18.83
N GLU A 21 -17.04 -2.56 -19.77
CA GLU A 21 -16.71 -3.07 -21.08
C GLU A 21 -16.49 -1.89 -22.05
N ASN A 22 -15.33 -1.87 -22.74
CA ASN A 22 -15.01 -0.77 -23.65
C ASN A 22 -15.47 -1.08 -25.08
N TRP A 23 -16.59 -0.46 -25.47
CA TRP A 23 -17.12 -0.51 -26.82
C TRP A 23 -16.71 0.69 -27.70
N LEU A 24 -16.08 1.73 -27.11
CA LEU A 24 -15.63 2.93 -27.81
C LEU A 24 -14.21 2.81 -28.38
N GLY A 25 -13.47 1.76 -28.02
CA GLY A 25 -12.13 1.50 -28.54
C GLY A 25 -11.02 2.39 -27.97
N ASP A 26 -11.34 3.56 -27.40
CA ASP A 26 -10.40 4.43 -26.70
C ASP A 26 -10.77 4.65 -25.22
N ASN A 27 -9.80 4.41 -24.33
CA ASN A 27 -9.97 4.56 -22.88
C ASN A 27 -10.14 6.04 -22.47
N GLY A 28 -9.61 6.99 -23.26
CA GLY A 28 -9.80 8.43 -23.05
C GLY A 28 -11.24 8.86 -23.28
N GLU A 29 -11.88 8.40 -24.35
CA GLU A 29 -13.28 8.66 -24.63
C GLU A 29 -14.21 8.09 -23.55
N VAL A 30 -13.96 6.85 -23.10
CA VAL A 30 -14.70 6.23 -21.99
C VAL A 30 -14.55 7.05 -20.69
N SER A 31 -13.33 7.51 -20.37
CA SER A 31 -13.09 8.35 -19.19
C SER A 31 -13.87 9.67 -19.25
N THR A 32 -13.96 10.25 -20.45
CA THR A 32 -14.69 11.49 -20.70
C THR A 32 -16.20 11.28 -20.59
N LEU A 33 -16.71 10.17 -21.13
CA LEU A 33 -18.13 9.80 -21.03
C LEU A 33 -18.55 9.62 -19.57
N ILE A 34 -17.78 8.85 -18.80
CA ILE A 34 -18.04 8.61 -17.37
C ILE A 34 -18.02 9.93 -16.60
N ASN A 35 -17.03 10.79 -16.83
CA ASN A 35 -16.97 12.10 -16.18
C ASN A 35 -18.13 13.03 -16.56
N LYS A 36 -18.59 12.99 -17.82
CA LYS A 36 -19.79 13.72 -18.27
C LYS A 36 -21.07 13.20 -17.62
N LEU A 37 -21.24 11.87 -17.49
CA LEU A 37 -22.37 11.27 -16.78
C LEU A 37 -22.41 11.68 -15.30
N GLY A 38 -21.23 11.86 -14.70
CA GLY A 38 -21.11 12.34 -13.32
C GLY A 38 -21.34 13.83 -13.13
N LYS A 39 -21.42 14.61 -14.21
CA LYS A 39 -21.54 16.07 -14.15
C LYS A 39 -22.96 16.44 -13.72
N GLY A 40 -23.09 17.11 -12.57
CA GLY A 40 -24.37 17.49 -11.98
C GLY A 40 -24.89 16.53 -10.90
N VAL A 41 -24.25 15.35 -10.74
CA VAL A 41 -24.54 14.45 -9.61
C VAL A 41 -23.72 14.90 -8.40
N THR A 42 -24.36 15.63 -7.48
CA THR A 42 -23.75 16.01 -6.21
C THR A 42 -23.97 14.89 -5.20
N ILE A 43 -22.95 14.07 -4.98
CA ILE A 43 -22.96 13.06 -3.92
C ILE A 43 -22.56 13.76 -2.62
N SER A 44 -23.49 13.83 -1.65
CA SER A 44 -23.14 14.28 -0.31
C SER A 44 -22.10 13.32 0.27
N SER A 45 -21.01 13.84 0.83
CA SER A 45 -19.96 13.00 1.40
C SER A 45 -20.43 12.23 2.65
N ASN A 46 -21.64 12.50 3.13
CA ASN A 46 -22.18 11.96 4.38
C ASN A 46 -23.35 10.99 4.20
N ASP A 47 -24.06 11.02 3.06
CA ASP A 47 -25.35 10.35 2.89
C ASP A 47 -25.39 9.43 1.66
N PHE A 48 -24.23 9.06 1.12
CA PHE A 48 -24.16 8.04 0.07
C PHE A 48 -24.12 6.64 0.65
N TYR A 49 -24.53 5.64 -0.14
CA TYR A 49 -24.69 4.25 0.28
C TYR A 49 -23.47 3.67 1.02
N PHE A 50 -22.25 4.09 0.65
CA PHE A 50 -21.00 3.63 1.28
C PHE A 50 -20.41 4.61 2.30
N ALA A 51 -21.11 5.68 2.70
CA ALA A 51 -20.58 6.70 3.61
C ALA A 51 -20.10 6.11 4.94
N THR A 52 -20.85 5.18 5.52
CA THR A 52 -20.48 4.49 6.76
C THR A 52 -19.22 3.66 6.59
N VAL A 53 -19.11 2.91 5.48
CA VAL A 53 -17.95 2.08 5.16
C VAL A 53 -16.71 2.96 5.00
N VAL A 54 -16.81 4.05 4.22
CA VAL A 54 -15.71 5.00 4.03
C VAL A 54 -15.30 5.65 5.35
N ARG A 55 -16.24 6.04 6.22
CA ARG A 55 -15.91 6.60 7.53
C ARG A 55 -15.15 5.64 8.44
N GLN A 56 -15.43 4.34 8.35
CA GLN A 56 -14.71 3.32 9.12
C GLN A 56 -13.32 3.01 8.54
N LEU A 57 -13.18 3.06 7.21
CA LEU A 57 -11.91 2.82 6.52
C LEU A 57 -10.96 4.03 6.53
N ASN A 58 -11.49 5.25 6.52
CA ASN A 58 -10.70 6.47 6.39
C ASN A 58 -9.64 6.65 7.51
N PRO A 59 -9.90 6.31 8.80
CA PRO A 59 -8.85 6.29 9.82
C PRO A 59 -7.71 5.32 9.50
N HIS A 60 -8.06 4.12 8.99
CA HIS A 60 -7.08 3.11 8.63
C HIS A 60 -6.23 3.55 7.43
N CYS A 61 -6.85 4.01 6.34
CA CYS A 61 -6.16 4.48 5.14
C CYS A 61 -5.46 5.83 5.34
N GLY A 62 -5.95 6.67 6.26
CA GLY A 62 -5.39 7.98 6.58
C GLY A 62 -4.13 7.91 7.46
N THR A 63 -3.94 6.81 8.19
CA THR A 63 -2.78 6.63 9.06
C THR A 63 -1.49 6.55 8.23
N ARG A 64 -0.54 7.46 8.50
CA ARG A 64 0.76 7.53 7.78
C ARG A 64 1.51 6.19 7.79
N TRP A 65 1.42 5.44 8.89
CA TRP A 65 2.01 4.10 9.01
C TRP A 65 1.42 3.11 8.00
N ASN A 66 0.11 3.06 7.86
CA ASN A 66 -0.55 2.14 6.94
C ASN A 66 -0.25 2.49 5.48
N LYS A 67 -0.16 3.78 5.14
CA LYS A 67 0.30 4.22 3.81
C LYS A 67 1.73 3.79 3.53
N ARG A 68 2.65 4.01 4.47
CA ARG A 68 4.06 3.59 4.31
C ARG A 68 4.17 2.08 4.18
N LYS A 69 3.44 1.31 5.00
CA LYS A 69 3.39 -0.15 4.92
C LYS A 69 2.85 -0.62 3.57
N ALA A 70 1.75 -0.03 3.08
CA ALA A 70 1.17 -0.38 1.79
C ALA A 70 2.15 -0.12 0.64
N ASN A 71 2.80 1.05 0.61
CA ASN A 71 3.83 1.36 -0.39
C ASN A 71 5.01 0.39 -0.30
N LEU A 72 5.52 0.11 0.91
CA LEU A 72 6.59 -0.87 1.08
C LEU A 72 6.19 -2.25 0.56
N THR A 73 4.97 -2.70 0.83
CA THR A 73 4.47 -3.98 0.30
C THR A 73 4.33 -3.95 -1.23
N GLN A 74 3.78 -2.88 -1.77
CA GLN A 74 3.58 -2.73 -3.21
C GLN A 74 4.87 -2.57 -4.00
N ASP A 75 5.91 -1.97 -3.42
CA ASP A 75 7.17 -1.73 -4.13
C ASP A 75 8.20 -2.85 -3.88
N TYR A 76 8.29 -3.35 -2.63
CA TYR A 76 9.32 -4.33 -2.24
C TYR A 76 8.82 -5.78 -2.19
N PHE A 77 7.53 -6.03 -1.96
CA PHE A 77 6.97 -7.39 -1.92
C PHE A 77 6.17 -7.78 -3.18
N ASN A 78 6.15 -6.92 -4.22
CA ASN A 78 5.42 -7.21 -5.46
C ASN A 78 6.08 -8.28 -6.34
N THR A 79 7.38 -8.53 -6.14
CA THR A 79 8.10 -9.58 -6.87
C THR A 79 8.78 -10.53 -5.88
N PRO A 80 8.83 -11.84 -6.20
CA PRO A 80 9.57 -12.81 -5.39
C PRO A 80 11.04 -12.40 -5.20
N TRP A 81 11.65 -11.83 -6.25
CA TRP A 81 13.04 -11.39 -6.25
C TRP A 81 13.33 -10.25 -5.28
N ALA A 82 12.48 -9.21 -5.26
CA ALA A 82 12.64 -8.11 -4.32
C ALA A 82 12.50 -8.60 -2.87
N THR A 83 11.57 -9.53 -2.62
CA THR A 83 11.38 -10.16 -1.31
C THR A 83 12.65 -10.89 -0.85
N ILE A 84 13.24 -11.73 -1.72
CA ILE A 84 14.46 -12.47 -1.42
C ILE A 84 15.64 -11.51 -1.15
N SER A 85 15.76 -10.43 -1.93
CA SER A 85 16.82 -9.42 -1.74
C SER A 85 16.72 -8.75 -0.37
N VAL A 86 15.51 -8.38 0.08
CA VAL A 86 15.29 -7.81 1.41
C VAL A 86 15.67 -8.81 2.50
N ILE A 87 15.26 -10.07 2.37
CA ILE A 87 15.61 -11.13 3.34
C ILE A 87 17.14 -11.31 3.40
N ALA A 88 17.80 -11.36 2.25
CA ALA A 88 19.25 -11.52 2.15
C ALA A 88 20.02 -10.33 2.75
N ALA A 89 19.45 -9.11 2.73
CA ALA A 89 20.05 -7.95 3.37
C ALA A 89 19.80 -7.91 4.90
N VAL A 90 18.61 -8.32 5.35
CA VAL A 90 18.17 -8.20 6.76
C VAL A 90 18.69 -9.35 7.63
N LEU A 91 18.73 -10.58 7.11
CA LEU A 91 19.17 -11.75 7.89
C LEU A 91 20.61 -11.61 8.43
N PRO A 92 21.62 -11.20 7.62
CA PRO A 92 22.98 -11.03 8.12
C PRO A 92 23.07 -9.94 9.18
N LEU A 93 22.32 -8.83 9.04
CA LEU A 93 22.30 -7.76 10.04
C LEU A 93 21.79 -8.27 11.39
N ILE A 94 20.71 -9.06 11.40
CA ILE A 94 20.18 -9.66 12.63
C ILE A 94 21.21 -10.60 13.25
N LEU A 95 21.84 -11.46 12.44
CA LEU A 95 22.89 -12.37 12.89
C LEU A 95 24.07 -11.63 13.50
N THR A 96 24.56 -10.56 12.84
CA THR A 96 25.65 -9.73 13.33
C THR A 96 25.30 -9.03 14.64
N CYS A 97 24.07 -8.53 14.80
CA CYS A 97 23.60 -7.95 16.06
C CYS A 97 23.64 -8.98 17.19
N ILE A 98 23.12 -10.19 16.97
CA ILE A 98 23.14 -11.27 17.97
C ILE A 98 24.59 -11.64 18.32
N GLN A 99 25.44 -11.83 17.31
CA GLN A 99 26.86 -12.13 17.51
C GLN A 99 27.57 -11.04 18.31
N ALA A 100 27.33 -9.76 18.00
CA ALA A 100 27.92 -8.63 18.70
C ALA A 100 27.48 -8.61 20.18
N VAL A 101 26.21 -8.85 20.47
CA VAL A 101 25.70 -8.93 21.84
C VAL A 101 26.32 -10.10 22.60
N CYS A 102 26.34 -11.30 22.00
CA CYS A 102 26.96 -12.49 22.60
C CYS A 102 28.47 -12.28 22.86
N TYR A 103 29.16 -11.63 21.92
CA TYR A 103 30.59 -11.30 22.05
C TYR A 103 30.84 -10.29 23.18
N ILE A 104 30.04 -9.24 23.29
CA ILE A 104 30.17 -8.26 24.38
C ILE A 104 29.96 -8.95 25.74
N ILE A 105 28.95 -9.82 25.85
CA ILE A 105 28.66 -10.57 27.08
C ILE A 105 29.81 -11.52 27.42
N SER A 106 30.40 -12.20 26.44
CA SER A 106 31.51 -13.14 26.68
C SER A 106 32.83 -12.44 27.01
N VAL A 107 33.06 -11.25 26.45
CA VAL A 107 34.27 -10.44 26.68
C VAL A 107 34.20 -9.66 27.98
N MET A 108 33.01 -9.26 28.45
CA MET A 108 32.87 -8.65 29.77
C MET A 108 33.13 -9.71 30.84
N PRO A 109 34.27 -9.68 31.56
CA PRO A 109 34.47 -10.58 32.67
C PRO A 109 33.40 -10.27 33.73
N SER A 110 32.71 -11.31 34.19
CA SER A 110 31.88 -11.25 35.39
C SER A 110 32.69 -10.58 36.52
N LYS A 111 32.41 -9.30 36.80
CA LYS A 111 32.87 -8.63 38.03
C LYS A 111 32.05 -9.09 39.24
N ASN A 112 31.71 -10.38 39.33
CA ASN A 112 30.98 -10.96 40.46
C ASN A 112 31.54 -12.33 40.88
N GLN A 113 32.86 -12.39 41.03
CA GLN A 113 33.48 -13.27 42.02
C GLN A 113 34.49 -12.46 42.82
N LYS A 114 34.00 -11.72 43.82
CA LYS A 114 34.73 -11.42 45.05
C LYS A 114 33.76 -10.80 46.07
N TYR A 115 33.70 -11.49 47.22
CA TYR A 115 32.92 -11.29 48.44
C TYR A 115 31.52 -11.92 48.44
#